data_AF-A0A2D5GRP9-F1
#
_entry.id   AF-A0A2D5GRP9-F1
#
_cell.length_a   1.000
_cell.length_b   1.000
_cell.length_c   1.000
_cell.angle_alpha   90.00
_cell.angle_beta   90.00
_cell.angle_gamma   90.00
#
_symmetry.space_group_name_H-M   'P 1'
#
loop_
_entity.id
_entity.type
_entity.pdbx_description
1 polymer ?
#
loop_
_entity_poly.entity_id
_entity_poly.type
_entity_poly.pdbx_seq_one_letter_code
_entity_poly.pdbx_strand_id
1 'polypeptide(L)'
;MGLTSALNTSLGGLSLNETSIDVLGNNIANAGTNGFKASNVLFTTQLSRTLSVGSRPTTSNGGTNPRQVGLGALSASIRKDFTQGSVTNSTSPSDLAIQGDGFFILDGPDGQVYSRNGNFELNSQSLLTNQSGFKVQGYGVDEDFNLVTTTLTDIEIPLGDLNVAQATQNVQVGGALLPTGVLGTLGSILTTANLTDAGNANAAITGTTLLSDVEETIGTPLFTVGETLEFTPNKGGRSLDPMTLLVTGTTTAADFADFMDRTLGIQNGSGIPNDATTGAQPGVTITGGGAFQIVGNSGTVNDIAVTIGNITSDGATISLPFTKSQSSNGESAITDFVIFDSLGEPVTMKMTSVLESQSSNNTVFRYFLESADDNDGDIAVSNGTITFDSNGNVTNYTPNTFGISRVNTAADEMDVTLDLSDISGISSASAGSTLKLTLQDGSDPGTLASFVIDETGIINGVFDNGIIRTLGQITLSRFSNPQGLLEFGNSTFQEGVSSGPPFLVTPGNFGAGTIRAGSIELSNTDVGRSLVDLIVASTNYRGNARVISSVQQLVDELLVLGR
;
A
#
# COMPACT_ATOMS: atom_id res chain seq x y z
N MET A 1 -45.48 -65.23 13.29
CA MET A 1 -45.29 -63.82 13.72
C MET A 1 -43.89 -63.51 14.22
N GLY A 2 -43.21 -64.39 14.98
CA GLY A 2 -41.83 -64.12 15.45
C GLY A 2 -40.75 -64.12 14.35
N LEU A 3 -40.80 -65.10 13.45
CA LEU A 3 -39.79 -65.28 12.38
C LEU A 3 -39.78 -64.12 11.36
N THR A 4 -40.95 -63.61 10.98
CA THR A 4 -41.07 -62.45 10.06
C THR A 4 -40.55 -61.16 10.69
N SER A 5 -40.74 -60.96 12.00
CA SER A 5 -40.18 -59.83 12.74
C SER A 5 -38.66 -59.91 12.84
N ALA A 6 -38.11 -61.11 13.04
CA ALA A 6 -36.67 -61.34 13.06
C ALA A 6 -36.04 -61.05 11.70
N LEU A 7 -36.64 -61.54 10.61
CA LEU A 7 -36.19 -61.25 9.24
C LEU A 7 -36.17 -59.74 8.93
N ASN A 8 -37.25 -59.02 9.24
CA ASN A 8 -37.32 -57.57 9.00
C ASN A 8 -36.30 -56.79 9.84
N THR A 9 -36.06 -57.22 11.09
CA THR A 9 -35.07 -56.61 11.97
C THR A 9 -33.64 -56.83 11.45
N SER A 10 -33.34 -58.04 10.99
CA SER A 10 -32.04 -58.38 10.40
C SER A 10 -31.82 -57.72 9.03
N LEU A 11 -32.87 -57.58 8.22
CA LEU A 11 -32.81 -56.86 6.94
C LEU A 11 -32.54 -55.36 7.15
N GLY A 12 -33.24 -54.73 8.10
CA GLY A 12 -32.95 -53.36 8.51
C GLY A 12 -31.51 -53.21 8.98
N GLY A 13 -31.05 -54.12 9.85
CA GLY A 13 -29.65 -54.17 10.29
C GLY A 13 -28.63 -54.33 9.16
N LEU A 14 -28.90 -55.12 8.12
CA LEU A 14 -28.03 -55.25 6.94
C LEU A 14 -27.88 -53.92 6.20
N SER A 15 -29.01 -53.29 5.85
CA SER A 15 -29.02 -52.01 5.14
C SER A 15 -28.31 -50.91 5.92
N LEU A 16 -28.45 -50.88 7.25
CA LEU A 16 -27.71 -49.93 8.10
C LEU A 16 -26.20 -50.15 8.06
N ASN A 17 -25.75 -51.39 8.16
CA ASN A 17 -24.31 -51.68 8.10
C ASN A 17 -23.74 -51.42 6.70
N GLU A 18 -24.52 -51.61 5.63
CA GLU A 18 -24.14 -51.22 4.26
C GLU A 18 -23.90 -49.71 4.18
N THR A 19 -24.85 -48.88 4.66
CA THR A 19 -24.64 -47.42 4.68
C THR A 19 -23.43 -47.00 5.51
N SER A 20 -23.13 -47.69 6.63
CA SER A 20 -21.90 -47.44 7.39
C SER A 20 -20.65 -47.84 6.63
N ILE A 21 -20.66 -48.96 5.90
CA ILE A 21 -19.54 -49.39 5.07
C ILE A 21 -19.27 -48.35 3.98
N ASP A 22 -20.30 -47.81 3.34
CA ASP A 22 -20.16 -46.78 2.29
C ASP A 22 -19.54 -45.50 2.86
N VAL A 23 -20.04 -45.01 3.99
CA VAL A 23 -19.54 -43.80 4.65
C VAL A 23 -18.09 -43.98 5.12
N LEU A 24 -17.77 -45.11 5.75
CA LEU A 24 -16.40 -45.41 6.21
C LEU A 24 -15.45 -45.59 5.02
N GLY A 25 -15.90 -46.25 3.94
CA GLY A 25 -15.14 -46.38 2.70
C GLY A 25 -14.84 -45.02 2.06
N ASN A 26 -15.81 -44.11 2.04
CA ASN A 26 -15.63 -42.75 1.54
C ASN A 26 -14.64 -41.95 2.40
N ASN A 27 -14.73 -42.06 3.73
CA ASN A 27 -13.77 -41.41 4.63
C ASN A 27 -12.34 -41.89 4.35
N ILE A 28 -12.13 -43.21 4.28
CA ILE A 28 -10.81 -43.80 4.02
C ILE A 28 -10.27 -43.34 2.66
N ALA A 29 -11.10 -43.32 1.62
CA ALA A 29 -10.71 -42.86 0.29
C ALA A 29 -10.29 -41.39 0.26
N ASN A 30 -10.92 -40.54 1.08
CA ASN A 30 -10.64 -39.10 1.16
C ASN A 30 -9.70 -38.71 2.32
N ALA A 31 -9.00 -39.68 2.92
CA ALA A 31 -8.05 -39.39 3.99
C ALA A 31 -6.87 -38.52 3.54
N GLY A 32 -6.53 -38.54 2.24
CA GLY A 32 -5.49 -37.69 1.65
C GLY A 32 -5.99 -36.36 1.09
N THR A 33 -7.30 -36.11 1.09
CA THR A 33 -7.87 -34.90 0.49
C THR A 33 -7.81 -33.73 1.47
N ASN A 34 -7.22 -32.62 1.05
CA ASN A 34 -7.11 -31.40 1.84
C ASN A 34 -8.50 -30.83 2.19
N GLY A 35 -8.67 -30.40 3.44
CA GLY A 35 -9.92 -29.82 3.95
C GLY A 35 -11.10 -30.80 4.03
N PHE A 36 -10.90 -32.10 3.79
CA PHE A 36 -11.99 -33.08 3.88
C PHE A 36 -12.47 -33.28 5.33
N LYS A 37 -13.79 -33.43 5.47
CA LYS A 37 -14.45 -33.67 6.76
C LYS A 37 -15.09 -35.06 6.78
N ALA A 38 -14.65 -35.92 7.69
CA ALA A 38 -15.17 -37.26 7.86
C ALA A 38 -16.66 -37.25 8.19
N SER A 39 -17.38 -38.27 7.73
CA SER A 39 -18.80 -38.44 8.02
C SER A 39 -19.04 -39.64 8.93
N ASN A 40 -20.05 -39.53 9.81
CA ASN A 40 -20.42 -40.59 10.75
C ASN A 40 -21.90 -40.92 10.63
N VAL A 41 -22.23 -42.21 10.66
CA VAL A 41 -23.63 -42.69 10.65
C VAL A 41 -24.11 -42.82 12.10
N LEU A 42 -25.25 -42.20 12.41
CA LEU A 42 -25.89 -42.34 13.71
C LEU A 42 -27.11 -43.25 13.59
N PHE A 43 -27.18 -44.25 14.47
CA PHE A 43 -28.31 -45.17 14.53
C PHE A 43 -29.26 -44.82 15.67
N THR A 44 -30.56 -45.01 15.44
CA THR A 44 -31.59 -44.91 16.48
C THR A 44 -32.45 -46.17 16.50
N THR A 45 -33.00 -46.52 17.66
CA THR A 45 -33.92 -47.67 17.75
C THR A 45 -35.26 -47.31 17.10
N GLN A 46 -35.86 -48.24 16.35
CA GLN A 46 -37.06 -47.98 15.56
C GLN A 46 -38.32 -47.74 16.42
N LEU A 47 -38.85 -48.77 17.08
CA LEU A 47 -39.97 -48.70 18.03
C LEU A 47 -39.83 -49.91 18.97
N SER A 48 -40.30 -49.82 20.21
CA SER A 48 -40.41 -50.98 21.10
C SER A 48 -41.87 -51.42 21.23
N ARG A 49 -42.11 -52.73 21.13
CA ARG A 49 -43.43 -53.31 21.43
C ARG A 49 -43.49 -53.65 22.91
N THR A 50 -44.34 -52.95 23.66
CA THR A 50 -44.58 -53.24 25.08
C THR A 50 -45.56 -54.42 25.21
N LEU A 51 -45.09 -55.53 25.75
CA LEU A 51 -45.87 -56.74 26.04
C LEU A 51 -46.47 -56.72 27.46
N SER A 52 -45.82 -56.03 28.40
CA SER A 52 -46.35 -55.72 29.72
C SER A 52 -45.71 -54.43 30.23
N VAL A 53 -46.49 -53.56 30.86
CA VAL A 53 -46.02 -52.28 31.42
C VAL A 53 -45.37 -52.48 32.80
N GLY A 54 -45.43 -53.69 33.36
CA GLY A 54 -45.03 -53.96 34.72
C GLY A 54 -46.07 -53.48 35.74
N SER A 55 -45.83 -53.73 37.03
CA SER A 55 -46.73 -53.32 38.11
C SER A 55 -45.95 -52.84 39.33
N ARG A 56 -46.49 -51.86 40.06
CA ARG A 56 -45.88 -51.34 41.29
C ARG A 56 -45.92 -52.41 42.40
N PRO A 57 -44.93 -52.46 43.31
CA PRO A 57 -44.95 -53.35 44.46
C PRO A 57 -46.13 -53.05 45.39
N THR A 58 -46.74 -54.10 45.95
CA THR A 58 -47.80 -54.05 46.98
C THR A 58 -47.37 -54.88 48.20
N THR A 59 -48.11 -54.80 49.31
CA THR A 59 -47.82 -55.54 50.55
C THR A 59 -47.78 -57.08 50.39
N SER A 60 -48.31 -57.64 49.30
CA SER A 60 -48.29 -59.07 49.01
C SER A 60 -47.49 -59.46 47.75
N ASN A 61 -46.99 -58.50 46.97
CA ASN A 61 -46.31 -58.82 45.70
C ASN A 61 -45.25 -57.76 45.34
N GLY A 62 -44.04 -58.19 44.97
CA GLY A 62 -42.84 -57.36 44.82
C GLY A 62 -42.79 -56.44 43.60
N GLY A 63 -43.88 -56.34 42.83
CA GLY A 63 -43.92 -55.64 41.54
C GLY A 63 -43.38 -56.51 40.41
N THR A 64 -43.61 -56.08 39.16
CA THR A 64 -43.13 -56.79 37.96
C THR A 64 -42.49 -55.81 36.99
N ASN A 65 -41.42 -56.24 36.31
CA ASN A 65 -40.73 -55.42 35.32
C ASN A 65 -41.51 -55.34 34.01
N PRO A 66 -41.43 -54.19 33.29
CA PRO A 66 -41.96 -54.10 31.95
C PRO A 66 -41.26 -55.10 31.02
N ARG A 67 -42.04 -55.73 30.15
CA ARG A 67 -41.54 -56.60 29.09
C ARG A 67 -41.70 -55.89 27.77
N GLN A 68 -40.60 -55.50 27.16
CA GLN A 68 -40.59 -54.83 25.86
C GLN A 68 -39.67 -55.58 24.89
N VAL A 69 -40.04 -55.59 23.61
CA VAL A 69 -39.23 -56.16 22.53
C VAL A 69 -38.95 -55.05 21.52
N GLY A 70 -37.68 -54.82 21.21
CA GLY A 70 -37.27 -53.85 20.19
C GLY A 70 -37.55 -54.37 18.78
N LEU A 71 -37.96 -53.47 17.88
CA LEU A 71 -38.23 -53.77 16.46
C LEU A 71 -37.03 -53.43 15.54
N GLY A 72 -35.82 -53.33 16.10
CA GLY A 72 -34.60 -53.00 15.36
C GLY A 72 -34.18 -51.54 15.45
N ALA A 73 -33.40 -51.11 14.47
CA ALA A 73 -32.81 -49.78 14.38
C ALA A 73 -33.03 -49.16 12.99
N LEU A 74 -32.88 -47.84 12.89
CA LEU A 74 -32.90 -47.04 11.67
C LEU A 74 -31.67 -46.11 11.63
N SER A 75 -31.31 -45.66 10.43
CA SER A 75 -30.30 -44.61 10.23
C SER A 75 -30.97 -43.29 10.56
N ALA A 76 -30.50 -42.63 11.60
CA ALA A 76 -31.05 -41.36 12.05
C ALA A 76 -30.51 -40.20 11.20
N SER A 77 -29.22 -40.22 10.89
CA SER A 77 -28.53 -39.19 10.10
C SER A 77 -27.14 -39.67 9.71
N ILE A 78 -26.65 -39.22 8.55
CA ILE A 78 -25.23 -39.17 8.24
C ILE A 78 -24.79 -37.74 8.56
N ARG A 79 -23.85 -37.58 9.47
CA ARG A 79 -23.42 -36.26 9.96
C ARG A 79 -21.94 -36.05 9.69
N LYS A 80 -21.59 -34.88 9.17
CA LYS A 80 -20.21 -34.51 8.89
C LYS A 80 -19.54 -34.00 10.16
N ASP A 81 -18.31 -34.39 10.40
CA ASP A 81 -17.51 -33.95 11.53
C ASP A 81 -16.69 -32.73 11.13
N PHE A 82 -17.11 -31.54 11.56
CA PHE A 82 -16.43 -30.28 11.26
C PHE A 82 -15.27 -29.96 12.22
N THR A 83 -14.87 -30.92 13.07
CA THR A 83 -13.62 -30.77 13.84
C THR A 83 -12.43 -30.52 12.92
N GLN A 84 -11.47 -29.75 13.41
CA GLN A 84 -10.30 -29.37 12.63
C GLN A 84 -9.36 -30.57 12.42
N GLY A 85 -8.85 -30.71 11.19
CA GLY A 85 -7.78 -31.66 10.85
C GLY A 85 -6.39 -31.11 11.22
N SER A 86 -5.34 -31.91 11.03
CA SER A 86 -3.97 -31.42 11.25
C SER A 86 -3.64 -30.33 10.22
N VAL A 87 -2.97 -29.27 10.66
CA VAL A 87 -2.47 -28.21 9.76
C VAL A 87 -1.01 -28.49 9.46
N THR A 88 -0.64 -28.46 8.18
CA THR A 88 0.74 -28.65 7.71
C THR A 88 1.21 -27.42 6.93
N ASN A 89 2.49 -27.07 7.06
CA ASN A 89 3.06 -25.97 6.27
C ASN A 89 3.12 -26.36 4.78
N SER A 90 2.88 -25.37 3.92
CA SER A 90 3.04 -25.45 2.47
C SER A 90 4.22 -24.56 2.02
N THR A 91 4.67 -24.77 0.79
CA THR A 91 5.65 -23.91 0.12
C THR A 91 5.00 -22.76 -0.65
N SER A 92 3.71 -22.84 -0.95
CA SER A 92 3.00 -21.76 -1.67
C SER A 92 2.49 -20.70 -0.70
N PRO A 93 2.73 -19.39 -0.95
CA PRO A 93 2.20 -18.31 -0.12
C PRO A 93 0.67 -18.15 -0.25
N SER A 94 0.08 -18.63 -1.35
CA SER A 94 -1.36 -18.61 -1.60
C SER A 94 -2.13 -19.71 -0.86
N ASP A 95 -1.44 -20.70 -0.30
CA ASP A 95 -2.08 -21.76 0.47
C ASP A 95 -2.44 -21.27 1.88
N LEU A 96 -3.70 -21.44 2.24
CA LEU A 96 -4.26 -20.94 3.49
C LEU A 96 -4.93 -22.06 4.29
N ALA A 97 -4.72 -22.05 5.60
CA ALA A 97 -5.45 -22.90 6.54
C ALA A 97 -6.22 -22.04 7.53
N ILE A 98 -7.45 -22.43 7.86
CA ILE A 98 -8.23 -21.79 8.93
C ILE A 98 -7.93 -22.51 10.24
N GLN A 99 -7.44 -21.78 11.24
CA GLN A 99 -7.28 -22.28 12.60
C GLN A 99 -8.48 -21.91 13.47
N GLY A 100 -9.38 -22.86 13.67
CA GLY A 100 -10.64 -22.68 14.39
C GLY A 100 -11.87 -22.83 13.49
N ASP A 101 -12.94 -22.09 13.79
CA ASP A 101 -14.23 -22.16 13.09
C ASP A 101 -14.32 -21.16 11.92
N GLY A 102 -14.89 -21.57 10.80
CA GLY A 102 -15.11 -20.68 9.65
C GLY A 102 -15.00 -21.45 8.33
N PHE A 103 -15.39 -20.81 7.24
CA PHE A 103 -15.22 -21.31 5.88
C PHE A 103 -14.74 -20.18 4.99
N PHE A 104 -13.86 -20.49 4.04
CA PHE A 104 -13.55 -19.58 2.95
C PHE A 104 -14.79 -19.39 2.09
N ILE A 105 -15.03 -18.15 1.66
CA ILE A 105 -16.12 -17.79 0.75
C ILE A 105 -15.54 -17.80 -0.67
N LEU A 106 -16.18 -18.57 -1.54
CA LEU A 106 -15.79 -18.71 -2.94
C LEU A 106 -16.97 -18.33 -3.85
N ASP A 107 -16.69 -17.64 -4.94
CA ASP A 107 -17.66 -17.38 -6.01
C ASP A 107 -17.63 -18.52 -7.04
N GLY A 108 -18.75 -19.24 -7.12
CA GLY A 108 -18.97 -20.31 -8.09
C GLY A 108 -19.98 -19.89 -9.18
N PRO A 109 -20.08 -20.67 -10.27
CA PRO A 109 -20.97 -20.34 -11.39
C PRO A 109 -22.46 -20.28 -11.02
N ASP A 110 -22.87 -21.03 -9.99
CA ASP A 110 -24.25 -21.10 -9.49
C ASP A 110 -24.46 -20.27 -8.20
N GLY A 111 -23.48 -19.43 -7.84
CA GLY A 111 -23.49 -18.59 -6.64
C GLY A 111 -22.37 -18.93 -5.63
N GLN A 112 -22.46 -18.35 -4.44
CA GLN A 112 -21.45 -18.51 -3.40
C GLN A 112 -21.38 -19.94 -2.87
N VAL A 113 -20.15 -20.45 -2.75
CA VAL A 113 -19.84 -21.74 -2.16
C VAL A 113 -18.81 -21.56 -1.05
N TYR A 114 -18.79 -22.49 -0.11
CA TYR A 114 -17.99 -22.40 1.11
C TYR A 114 -17.03 -23.57 1.18
N SER A 115 -15.77 -23.32 1.57
CA SER A 115 -14.74 -24.36 1.58
C SER A 115 -13.88 -24.29 2.84
N ARG A 116 -13.39 -25.46 3.26
CA ARG A 116 -12.28 -25.58 4.22
C ARG A 116 -10.94 -25.84 3.54
N ASN A 117 -10.98 -26.29 2.29
CA ASN A 117 -9.78 -26.45 1.48
C ASN A 117 -9.31 -25.06 1.05
N GLY A 118 -8.14 -24.65 1.53
CA GLY A 118 -7.50 -23.38 1.17
C GLY A 118 -6.28 -23.55 0.28
N ASN A 119 -6.26 -24.60 -0.55
CA ASN A 119 -5.32 -24.66 -1.66
C ASN A 119 -5.79 -23.73 -2.77
N PHE A 120 -5.11 -22.60 -2.91
CA PHE A 120 -5.46 -21.55 -3.86
C PHE A 120 -4.28 -21.22 -4.78
N GLU A 121 -4.58 -20.81 -5.99
CA GLU A 121 -3.62 -20.42 -7.02
C GLU A 121 -4.09 -19.13 -7.71
N LEU A 122 -3.13 -18.31 -8.13
CA LEU A 122 -3.41 -17.12 -8.93
C LEU A 122 -3.62 -17.54 -10.38
N ASN A 123 -4.71 -17.09 -10.98
CA ASN A 123 -4.96 -17.29 -12.41
C ASN A 123 -4.30 -16.18 -13.25
N SER A 124 -4.44 -16.25 -14.58
CA SER A 124 -3.87 -15.25 -15.50
C SER A 124 -4.50 -13.85 -15.40
N GLN A 125 -5.59 -13.70 -14.66
CA GLN A 125 -6.24 -12.43 -14.36
C GLN A 125 -5.88 -11.95 -12.94
N SER A 126 -4.84 -12.53 -12.34
CA SER A 126 -4.39 -12.18 -10.99
C SER A 126 -5.41 -12.42 -9.88
N LEU A 127 -6.46 -13.20 -10.15
CA LEU A 127 -7.48 -13.55 -9.15
C LEU A 127 -7.07 -14.81 -8.40
N LEU A 128 -7.30 -14.81 -7.09
CA LEU A 128 -7.09 -15.98 -6.25
C LEU A 128 -8.22 -16.99 -6.47
N THR A 129 -7.88 -18.19 -6.95
CA THR A 129 -8.86 -19.23 -7.31
C THR A 129 -8.51 -20.57 -6.69
N ASN A 130 -9.51 -21.44 -6.51
CA ASN A 130 -9.27 -22.84 -6.14
C ASN A 130 -8.97 -23.69 -7.39
N GLN A 131 -8.65 -24.97 -7.19
CA GLN A 131 -8.41 -25.95 -8.28
C GLN A 131 -9.60 -26.14 -9.24
N SER A 132 -10.80 -25.70 -8.88
CA SER A 132 -12.01 -25.74 -9.71
C SER A 132 -12.27 -24.43 -10.46
N GLY A 133 -11.44 -23.40 -10.26
CA GLY A 133 -11.61 -22.06 -10.82
C GLY A 133 -12.59 -21.17 -10.06
N PHE A 134 -13.08 -21.57 -8.89
CA PHE A 134 -13.91 -20.71 -8.04
C PHE A 134 -13.03 -19.66 -7.36
N LYS A 135 -13.50 -18.42 -7.37
CA LYS A 135 -12.69 -17.27 -6.94
C LYS A 135 -12.86 -17.01 -5.45
N VAL A 136 -11.79 -16.67 -4.75
CA VAL A 136 -11.85 -16.33 -3.33
C VAL A 136 -12.43 -14.93 -3.16
N GLN A 137 -13.41 -14.80 -2.25
CA GLN A 137 -14.04 -13.52 -1.96
C GLN A 137 -13.60 -12.94 -0.62
N GLY A 138 -13.54 -11.62 -0.56
CA GLY A 138 -13.23 -10.87 0.64
C GLY A 138 -13.56 -9.39 0.50
N TYR A 139 -12.94 -8.57 1.35
CA TYR A 139 -13.03 -7.12 1.25
C TYR A 139 -11.89 -6.59 0.37
N GLY A 140 -12.23 -5.81 -0.64
CA GLY A 140 -11.27 -5.12 -1.49
C GLY A 140 -10.69 -3.87 -0.84
N VAL A 141 -9.91 -3.13 -1.61
CA VAL A 141 -9.37 -1.82 -1.23
C VAL A 141 -9.86 -0.71 -2.17
N ASP A 142 -9.83 0.54 -1.69
CA ASP A 142 -10.02 1.73 -2.53
C ASP A 142 -8.72 2.15 -3.23
N GLU A 143 -8.76 3.28 -3.95
CA GLU A 143 -7.61 3.84 -4.70
C GLU A 143 -6.42 4.19 -3.77
N ASP A 144 -6.70 4.45 -2.48
CA ASP A 144 -5.70 4.77 -1.45
C ASP A 144 -5.22 3.53 -0.68
N PHE A 145 -5.56 2.32 -1.13
CA PHE A 145 -5.25 1.04 -0.49
C PHE A 145 -5.90 0.83 0.90
N ASN A 146 -6.98 1.52 1.21
CA ASN A 146 -7.75 1.32 2.44
C ASN A 146 -8.81 0.23 2.26
N LEU A 147 -9.02 -0.61 3.28
CA LEU A 147 -9.98 -1.71 3.24
C LEU A 147 -11.44 -1.23 3.17
N VAL A 148 -12.15 -1.66 2.13
CA VAL A 148 -13.58 -1.39 1.94
C VAL A 148 -14.40 -2.58 2.44
N THR A 149 -14.93 -2.46 3.66
CA THR A 149 -15.64 -3.56 4.35
C THR A 149 -17.14 -3.65 4.06
N THR A 150 -17.65 -2.89 3.09
CA THR A 150 -19.10 -2.76 2.82
C THR A 150 -19.63 -3.82 1.86
N THR A 151 -18.80 -4.35 0.97
CA THR A 151 -19.20 -5.31 -0.07
C THR A 151 -18.14 -6.39 -0.24
N LEU A 152 -18.56 -7.62 -0.51
CA LEU A 152 -17.66 -8.69 -0.93
C LEU A 152 -17.26 -8.50 -2.39
N THR A 153 -15.97 -8.60 -2.65
CA THR A 153 -15.37 -8.58 -4.00
C THR A 153 -14.46 -9.79 -4.17
N ASP A 154 -14.18 -10.15 -5.42
CA ASP A 154 -13.20 -11.18 -5.73
C ASP A 154 -11.80 -10.64 -5.38
N ILE A 155 -10.96 -11.48 -4.78
CA ILE A 155 -9.61 -11.08 -4.36
C ILE A 155 -8.65 -11.10 -5.56
N GLU A 156 -8.10 -9.94 -5.88
CA GLU A 156 -7.12 -9.72 -6.94
C GLU A 156 -5.74 -9.36 -6.37
N ILE A 157 -4.69 -10.01 -6.87
CA ILE A 157 -3.29 -9.81 -6.49
C ILE A 157 -2.45 -9.67 -7.76
N PRO A 158 -2.39 -8.47 -8.37
CA PRO A 158 -1.75 -8.20 -9.66
C PRO A 158 -0.21 -8.15 -9.58
N LEU A 159 0.42 -9.31 -9.40
CA LEU A 159 1.87 -9.44 -9.35
C LEU A 159 2.52 -8.96 -10.67
N GLY A 160 3.49 -8.05 -10.57
CA GLY A 160 4.25 -7.52 -11.71
C GLY A 160 3.55 -6.45 -12.55
N ASP A 161 2.24 -6.24 -12.39
CA ASP A 161 1.46 -5.27 -13.18
C ASP A 161 1.12 -4.00 -12.39
N LEU A 162 0.90 -4.13 -11.08
CA LEU A 162 0.56 -2.99 -10.23
C LEU A 162 1.81 -2.18 -9.90
N ASN A 163 1.80 -0.92 -10.31
CA ASN A 163 2.86 0.04 -10.03
C ASN A 163 2.39 1.07 -9.01
N VAL A 164 3.19 1.29 -7.98
CA VAL A 164 2.92 2.29 -6.95
C VAL A 164 4.17 3.12 -6.74
N ALA A 165 4.00 4.43 -6.80
CA ALA A 165 4.97 5.40 -6.32
C ALA A 165 4.50 5.98 -4.98
N GLN A 166 5.40 6.64 -4.27
CA GLN A 166 5.06 7.39 -3.07
C GLN A 166 5.67 8.77 -3.16
N ALA A 167 4.80 9.78 -3.15
CA ALA A 167 5.21 11.17 -3.06
C ALA A 167 5.98 11.41 -1.75
N THR A 168 7.06 12.18 -1.82
CA THR A 168 7.79 12.62 -0.63
C THR A 168 6.93 13.60 0.17
N GLN A 169 6.71 13.32 1.45
CA GLN A 169 6.03 14.21 2.40
C GLN A 169 6.99 14.71 3.48
N ASN A 170 8.06 13.97 3.78
CA ASN A 170 9.02 14.31 4.80
C ASN A 170 10.45 14.15 4.28
N VAL A 171 11.26 15.19 4.52
CA VAL A 171 12.67 15.24 4.14
C VAL A 171 13.47 15.62 5.37
N GLN A 172 14.53 14.87 5.66
CA GLN A 172 15.49 15.20 6.71
C GLN A 172 16.84 15.52 6.11
N VAL A 173 17.35 16.71 6.39
CA VAL A 173 18.70 17.15 5.99
C VAL A 173 19.58 17.20 7.23
N GLY A 174 20.74 16.55 7.14
CA GLY A 174 21.76 16.58 8.17
C GLY A 174 23.06 17.19 7.66
N GLY A 175 24.03 17.32 8.55
CA GLY A 175 25.35 17.85 8.19
C GLY A 175 25.98 18.65 9.31
N ALA A 176 26.98 19.45 8.95
CA ALA A 176 27.66 20.33 9.90
C ALA A 176 27.92 21.69 9.24
N LEU A 177 27.43 22.77 9.85
CA LEU A 177 27.62 24.14 9.40
C LEU A 177 28.67 24.83 10.28
N LEU A 178 29.55 25.62 9.65
CA LEU A 178 30.67 26.28 10.33
C LEU A 178 30.25 27.62 10.95
N PRO A 179 30.13 27.74 12.29
CA PRO A 179 29.64 28.97 12.91
C PRO A 179 30.67 30.10 12.90
N THR A 180 31.96 29.80 12.74
CA THR A 180 33.05 30.81 12.78
C THR A 180 33.42 31.35 11.41
N GLY A 181 32.58 31.12 10.40
CA GLY A 181 32.81 31.59 9.04
C GLY A 181 32.64 33.10 8.86
N VAL A 182 32.85 33.59 7.63
CA VAL A 182 32.55 34.99 7.28
C VAL A 182 31.03 35.18 7.28
N LEU A 183 30.52 36.27 7.87
CA LEU A 183 29.09 36.60 7.81
C LEU A 183 28.68 37.00 6.39
N GLY A 184 27.59 36.42 5.89
CA GLY A 184 26.97 36.74 4.62
C GLY A 184 26.19 38.04 4.68
N THR A 185 26.85 39.13 4.32
CA THR A 185 26.34 40.50 4.40
C THR A 185 26.25 41.20 3.05
N LEU A 186 26.96 40.67 2.05
CA LEU A 186 27.06 41.25 0.72
C LEU A 186 26.49 40.27 -0.30
N GLY A 187 25.66 40.79 -1.20
CA GLY A 187 25.19 40.09 -2.38
C GLY A 187 26.17 40.26 -3.54
N SER A 188 25.91 39.55 -4.64
CA SER A 188 26.58 39.88 -5.90
C SER A 188 25.83 41.00 -6.60
N ILE A 189 26.54 42.03 -7.10
CA ILE A 189 25.92 43.14 -7.84
C ILE A 189 26.48 43.17 -9.25
N LEU A 190 25.59 43.04 -10.23
CA LEU A 190 25.89 43.12 -11.64
C LEU A 190 25.01 44.18 -12.29
N THR A 191 25.57 44.99 -13.17
CA THR A 191 24.84 46.06 -13.86
C THR A 191 25.18 46.08 -15.35
N THR A 192 24.18 46.34 -16.18
CA THR A 192 24.40 46.62 -17.61
C THR A 192 24.90 48.05 -17.80
N ALA A 193 25.28 48.39 -19.03
CA ALA A 193 25.32 49.80 -19.44
C ALA A 193 23.91 50.42 -19.38
N ASN A 194 23.84 51.75 -19.36
CA ASN A 194 22.56 52.45 -19.45
C ASN A 194 21.96 52.21 -20.84
N LEU A 195 20.74 51.70 -20.87
CA LEU A 195 19.96 51.40 -22.07
C LEU A 195 18.93 52.51 -22.32
N THR A 196 18.55 52.67 -23.57
CA THR A 196 17.60 53.70 -24.00
C THR A 196 16.34 53.10 -24.63
N ASP A 197 15.23 53.82 -24.52
CA ASP A 197 13.92 53.50 -25.07
C ASP A 197 13.72 54.18 -26.44
N ALA A 198 13.76 53.39 -27.51
CA ALA A 198 13.53 53.85 -28.88
C ALA A 198 12.13 54.43 -29.09
N GLY A 199 11.13 53.89 -28.38
CA GLY A 199 9.74 54.31 -28.42
C GLY A 199 9.48 55.65 -27.69
N ASN A 200 10.43 56.08 -26.85
CA ASN A 200 10.30 57.28 -26.02
C ASN A 200 11.51 58.22 -26.12
N ALA A 201 11.84 58.64 -27.33
CA ALA A 201 12.87 59.66 -27.60
C ALA A 201 14.25 59.32 -27.00
N ASN A 202 14.60 58.04 -26.89
CA ASN A 202 15.84 57.53 -26.30
C ASN A 202 16.02 57.91 -24.82
N ALA A 203 14.91 58.05 -24.09
CA ALA A 203 14.95 58.18 -22.63
C ALA A 203 15.54 56.91 -21.99
N ALA A 204 15.97 57.02 -20.74
CA ALA A 204 16.36 55.84 -19.96
C ALA A 204 15.20 54.85 -19.85
N ILE A 205 15.47 53.56 -20.03
CA ILE A 205 14.42 52.55 -19.91
C ILE A 205 13.81 52.54 -18.51
N THR A 206 12.52 52.25 -18.46
CA THR A 206 11.73 52.00 -17.25
C THR A 206 11.03 50.65 -17.34
N GLY A 207 10.43 50.17 -16.25
CA GLY A 207 9.69 48.90 -16.25
C GLY A 207 8.59 48.78 -17.31
N THR A 208 7.99 49.90 -17.74
CA THR A 208 6.93 49.91 -18.76
C THR A 208 7.44 49.97 -20.20
N THR A 209 8.76 50.06 -20.40
CA THR A 209 9.36 50.10 -21.74
C THR A 209 9.13 48.77 -22.43
N LEU A 210 8.68 48.77 -23.69
CA LEU A 210 8.57 47.53 -24.45
C LEU A 210 9.96 46.94 -24.67
N LEU A 211 10.10 45.63 -24.52
CA LEU A 211 11.39 44.96 -24.64
C LEU A 211 11.97 45.13 -26.07
N SER A 212 11.10 45.22 -27.08
CA SER A 212 11.48 45.50 -28.48
C SER A 212 12.03 46.90 -28.71
N ASP A 213 11.82 47.83 -27.78
CA ASP A 213 12.27 49.23 -27.90
C ASP A 213 13.56 49.47 -27.09
N VAL A 214 14.07 48.45 -26.39
CA VAL A 214 15.30 48.55 -25.59
C VAL A 214 16.52 48.52 -26.51
N GLU A 215 17.32 49.58 -26.46
CA GLU A 215 18.52 49.76 -27.27
C GLU A 215 19.75 50.02 -26.38
N GLU A 216 20.87 49.35 -26.67
CA GLU A 216 22.19 49.75 -26.12
C GLU A 216 22.84 50.84 -26.98
N THR A 217 22.67 50.73 -28.30
CA THR A 217 23.10 51.75 -29.27
C THR A 217 21.86 52.29 -29.98
N ILE A 218 21.71 53.62 -29.98
CA ILE A 218 20.55 54.30 -30.57
C ILE A 218 20.32 53.84 -32.02
N GLY A 219 19.10 53.38 -32.30
CA GLY A 219 18.66 52.88 -33.61
C GLY A 219 18.90 51.39 -33.85
N THR A 220 19.40 50.64 -32.86
CA THR A 220 19.55 49.18 -32.93
C THR A 220 18.91 48.50 -31.70
N PRO A 221 17.67 47.99 -31.84
CA PRO A 221 17.02 47.19 -30.81
C PRO A 221 17.83 45.94 -30.44
N LEU A 222 17.86 45.63 -29.14
CA LEU A 222 18.50 44.42 -28.63
C LEU A 222 17.64 43.16 -28.80
N PHE A 223 16.33 43.33 -28.91
CA PHE A 223 15.35 42.25 -28.95
C PHE A 223 14.33 42.48 -30.07
N THR A 224 13.88 41.40 -30.72
CA THR A 224 12.84 41.47 -31.75
C THR A 224 11.57 40.75 -31.29
N VAL A 225 10.39 41.27 -31.64
CA VAL A 225 9.12 40.58 -31.40
C VAL A 225 9.07 39.27 -32.20
N GLY A 226 8.72 38.19 -31.52
CA GLY A 226 8.61 36.84 -32.07
C GLY A 226 9.80 35.93 -31.75
N GLU A 227 10.89 36.48 -31.19
CA GLU A 227 12.05 35.71 -30.77
C GLU A 227 11.84 35.05 -29.39
N THR A 228 12.46 33.89 -29.18
CA THR A 228 12.49 33.23 -27.87
C THR A 228 13.85 33.45 -27.22
N LEU A 229 13.85 34.12 -26.07
CA LEU A 229 15.04 34.30 -25.25
C LEU A 229 15.26 33.05 -24.41
N GLU A 230 16.50 32.59 -24.35
CA GLU A 230 16.96 31.55 -23.43
C GLU A 230 18.05 32.14 -22.53
N PHE A 231 17.94 31.92 -21.23
CA PHE A 231 18.90 32.40 -20.25
C PHE A 231 19.47 31.26 -19.42
N THR A 232 20.79 31.09 -19.48
CA THR A 232 21.55 30.04 -18.79
C THR A 232 22.62 30.67 -17.90
N PRO A 233 22.26 31.20 -16.72
CA PRO A 233 23.21 31.89 -15.84
C PRO A 233 24.11 30.95 -15.05
N ASN A 234 25.14 31.52 -14.41
CA ASN A 234 25.95 30.83 -13.42
C ASN A 234 25.70 31.37 -12.00
N LYS A 235 25.58 30.46 -11.02
CA LYS A 235 25.44 30.75 -9.58
C LYS A 235 26.37 29.85 -8.77
N GLY A 236 27.20 30.45 -7.91
CA GLY A 236 28.20 29.74 -7.13
C GLY A 236 29.25 29.01 -7.98
N GLY A 237 29.49 29.49 -9.22
CA GLY A 237 30.38 28.85 -10.19
C GLY A 237 29.77 27.66 -10.94
N ARG A 238 28.47 27.41 -10.81
CA ARG A 238 27.73 26.34 -11.50
C ARG A 238 26.75 26.92 -12.50
N SER A 239 26.51 26.24 -13.62
CA SER A 239 25.41 26.58 -14.53
C SER A 239 24.08 26.21 -13.89
N LEU A 240 23.10 27.09 -13.98
CA LEU A 240 21.70 26.80 -13.69
C LEU A 240 21.00 26.24 -14.92
N ASP A 241 19.82 25.65 -14.69
CA ASP A 241 18.95 25.17 -15.76
C ASP A 241 18.37 26.35 -16.55
N PRO A 242 18.29 26.26 -17.88
CA PRO A 242 17.82 27.37 -18.71
C PRO A 242 16.31 27.57 -18.55
N MET A 243 15.89 28.84 -18.49
CA MET A 243 14.50 29.22 -18.71
C MET A 243 14.36 29.96 -20.04
N THR A 244 13.13 29.99 -20.56
CA THR A 244 12.81 30.69 -21.81
C THR A 244 11.73 31.76 -21.64
N LEU A 245 11.82 32.82 -22.43
CA LEU A 245 10.84 33.90 -22.51
C LEU A 245 10.54 34.24 -23.97
N LEU A 246 9.27 34.17 -24.37
CA LEU A 246 8.84 34.63 -25.68
C LEU A 246 8.66 36.16 -25.70
N VAL A 247 9.35 36.85 -26.60
CA VAL A 247 9.19 38.29 -26.80
C VAL A 247 7.94 38.56 -27.64
N THR A 248 6.94 39.17 -27.02
CA THR A 248 5.67 39.56 -27.67
C THR A 248 5.58 41.08 -27.78
N GLY A 249 4.60 41.59 -28.52
CA GLY A 249 4.34 43.04 -28.61
C GLY A 249 3.88 43.71 -27.31
N THR A 250 3.72 42.94 -26.23
CA THR A 250 3.38 43.43 -24.89
C THR A 250 4.45 43.13 -23.85
N THR A 251 5.50 42.39 -24.20
CA THR A 251 6.60 42.06 -23.28
C THR A 251 7.39 43.32 -22.98
N THR A 252 7.57 43.62 -21.70
CA THR A 252 8.23 44.82 -21.20
C THR A 252 9.62 44.53 -20.62
N ALA A 253 10.38 45.59 -20.36
CA ALA A 253 11.63 45.51 -19.63
C ALA A 253 11.44 44.98 -18.20
N ALA A 254 10.29 45.23 -17.55
CA ALA A 254 9.97 44.61 -16.27
C ALA A 254 9.79 43.09 -16.41
N ASP A 255 9.06 42.61 -17.43
CA ASP A 255 8.89 41.17 -17.65
C ASP A 255 10.23 40.46 -17.90
N PHE A 256 11.16 41.14 -18.59
CA PHE A 256 12.52 40.62 -18.76
C PHE A 256 13.31 40.60 -17.46
N ALA A 257 13.19 41.63 -16.62
CA ALA A 257 13.81 41.64 -15.29
C ALA A 257 13.26 40.51 -14.41
N ASP A 258 11.94 40.32 -14.38
CA ASP A 258 11.28 39.25 -13.64
C ASP A 258 11.69 37.86 -14.17
N PHE A 259 11.79 37.70 -15.49
CA PHE A 259 12.34 36.48 -16.10
C PHE A 259 13.77 36.18 -15.64
N MET A 260 14.64 37.19 -15.63
CA MET A 260 16.01 37.02 -15.12
C MET A 260 16.03 36.69 -13.63
N ASP A 261 15.15 37.31 -12.83
CA ASP A 261 15.02 37.07 -11.39
C ASP A 261 14.65 35.62 -11.08
N ARG A 262 13.61 35.13 -11.77
CA ARG A 262 13.10 33.74 -11.67
C ARG A 262 14.13 32.72 -12.12
N THR A 263 14.83 32.99 -13.23
CA THR A 263 15.88 32.09 -13.75
C THR A 263 17.09 32.00 -12.79
N LEU A 264 17.41 33.09 -12.09
CA LEU A 264 18.48 33.13 -11.10
C LEU A 264 18.06 32.58 -9.73
N GLY A 265 16.76 32.35 -9.52
CA GLY A 265 16.16 31.95 -8.25
C GLY A 265 16.52 32.93 -7.13
N ILE A 266 16.46 34.24 -7.39
CA ILE A 266 16.82 35.25 -6.40
C ILE A 266 15.65 35.44 -5.45
N GLN A 267 15.83 35.09 -4.19
CA GLN A 267 14.76 35.22 -3.22
C GLN A 267 14.75 36.62 -2.61
N ASN A 268 13.59 37.27 -2.62
CA ASN A 268 13.41 38.64 -2.15
C ASN A 268 12.28 38.72 -1.10
N GLY A 269 11.88 39.92 -0.69
CA GLY A 269 10.78 40.13 0.26
C GLY A 269 11.17 40.29 1.74
N SER A 270 10.14 40.30 2.59
CA SER A 270 10.27 40.58 4.02
C SER A 270 11.00 39.44 4.75
N GLY A 271 12.19 39.73 5.28
CA GLY A 271 12.99 38.77 6.03
C GLY A 271 14.27 38.34 5.33
N ILE A 272 14.42 38.63 4.03
CA ILE A 272 15.71 38.51 3.33
C ILE A 272 16.56 39.77 3.62
N PRO A 273 17.82 39.62 4.07
CA PRO A 273 18.70 40.77 4.29
C PRO A 273 19.03 41.52 2.99
N ASN A 274 19.01 42.85 3.05
CA ASN A 274 19.54 43.69 1.97
C ASN A 274 21.07 43.65 1.97
N ASP A 275 21.66 44.00 0.83
CA ASP A 275 23.11 44.20 0.73
C ASP A 275 23.58 45.26 1.73
N ALA A 276 24.54 44.92 2.59
CA ALA A 276 24.95 45.78 3.68
C ALA A 276 25.71 47.05 3.24
N THR A 277 26.25 47.08 2.01
CA THR A 277 27.02 48.23 1.50
C THR A 277 26.12 49.23 0.80
N THR A 278 25.23 48.74 -0.06
CA THR A 278 24.37 49.56 -0.92
C THR A 278 22.97 49.76 -0.36
N GLY A 279 22.53 48.90 0.55
CA GLY A 279 21.15 48.84 1.04
C GLY A 279 20.16 48.27 0.02
N ALA A 280 20.64 47.82 -1.15
CA ALA A 280 19.80 47.28 -2.20
C ALA A 280 19.20 45.94 -1.78
N GLN A 281 17.93 45.74 -2.09
CA GLN A 281 17.25 44.46 -1.88
C GLN A 281 17.70 43.46 -2.95
N PRO A 282 17.86 42.16 -2.62
CA PRO A 282 18.05 41.14 -3.64
C PRO A 282 16.92 41.14 -4.66
N GLY A 283 17.28 41.01 -5.92
CA GLY A 283 16.37 40.93 -7.05
C GLY A 283 16.97 41.54 -8.31
N VAL A 284 16.25 41.43 -9.42
CA VAL A 284 16.56 42.16 -10.67
C VAL A 284 15.70 43.41 -10.78
N THR A 285 16.33 44.57 -10.94
CA THR A 285 15.64 45.87 -11.02
C THR A 285 16.19 46.73 -12.15
N ILE A 286 15.40 47.71 -12.59
CA ILE A 286 15.85 48.73 -13.54
C ILE A 286 16.21 49.98 -12.74
N THR A 287 17.46 50.40 -12.83
CA THR A 287 17.95 51.61 -12.16
C THR A 287 17.36 52.87 -12.79
N GLY A 288 17.34 53.99 -12.05
CA GLY A 288 16.88 55.28 -12.58
C GLY A 288 17.70 55.81 -13.77
N GLY A 289 18.85 55.21 -14.06
CA GLY A 289 19.68 55.49 -15.24
C GLY A 289 19.36 54.64 -16.47
N GLY A 290 18.42 53.70 -16.39
CA GLY A 290 18.05 52.80 -17.49
C GLY A 290 18.94 51.57 -17.63
N ALA A 291 19.65 51.15 -16.58
CA ALA A 291 20.42 49.90 -16.59
C ALA A 291 19.68 48.81 -15.81
N PHE A 292 19.75 47.56 -16.29
CA PHE A 292 19.37 46.39 -15.50
C PHE A 292 20.43 46.15 -14.42
N GLN A 293 19.98 46.00 -13.18
CA GLN A 293 20.80 45.69 -12.02
C GLN A 293 20.32 44.39 -11.40
N ILE A 294 21.24 43.44 -11.25
CA ILE A 294 21.02 42.19 -10.54
C ILE A 294 21.69 42.34 -9.18
N VAL A 295 20.93 42.07 -8.11
CA VAL A 295 21.43 41.95 -6.74
C VAL A 295 21.13 40.53 -6.26
N GLY A 296 22.15 39.69 -6.14
CA GLY A 296 21.99 38.31 -5.66
C GLY A 296 21.88 38.22 -4.15
N ASN A 297 21.37 37.09 -3.65
CA ASN A 297 21.41 36.76 -2.22
C ASN A 297 22.85 36.65 -1.70
N SER A 298 23.05 36.85 -0.40
CA SER A 298 24.36 36.65 0.25
C SER A 298 24.75 35.17 0.30
N GLY A 299 26.05 34.91 0.47
CA GLY A 299 26.67 33.59 0.50
C GLY A 299 27.54 33.34 -0.74
N THR A 300 28.74 32.80 -0.55
CA THR A 300 29.67 32.53 -1.66
C THR A 300 29.12 31.54 -2.69
N VAL A 301 28.31 30.56 -2.28
CA VAL A 301 27.62 29.64 -3.22
C VAL A 301 26.44 30.28 -3.96
N ASN A 302 25.98 31.46 -3.51
CA ASN A 302 24.95 32.27 -4.18
C ASN A 302 25.55 33.34 -5.11
N ASP A 303 26.88 33.37 -5.28
CA ASP A 303 27.55 34.38 -6.10
C ASP A 303 27.16 34.25 -7.57
N ILE A 304 26.50 35.27 -8.12
CA ILE A 304 25.98 35.26 -9.49
C ILE A 304 27.07 35.71 -10.46
N ALA A 305 27.12 35.07 -11.63
CA ALA A 305 27.92 35.48 -12.76
C ALA A 305 27.10 35.37 -14.05
N VAL A 306 27.00 36.49 -14.76
CA VAL A 306 26.39 36.59 -16.09
C VAL A 306 27.44 37.15 -17.04
N THR A 307 27.77 36.37 -18.07
CA THR A 307 28.71 36.71 -19.13
C THR A 307 28.01 36.75 -20.48
N ILE A 308 28.65 37.39 -21.46
CA ILE A 308 28.19 37.37 -22.86
C ILE A 308 28.13 35.91 -23.32
N GLY A 309 26.97 35.49 -23.82
CA GLY A 309 26.70 34.08 -24.19
C GLY A 309 25.70 33.38 -23.27
N ASN A 310 25.46 33.88 -22.05
CA ASN A 310 24.44 33.29 -21.17
C ASN A 310 23.01 33.60 -21.63
N ILE A 311 22.81 34.68 -22.39
CA ILE A 311 21.52 35.04 -22.97
C ILE A 311 21.60 34.86 -24.47
N THR A 312 20.69 34.06 -25.01
CA THR A 312 20.55 33.85 -26.45
C THR A 312 19.13 34.15 -26.91
N SER A 313 18.97 34.56 -28.17
CA SER A 313 17.71 34.75 -28.87
C SER A 313 17.71 33.82 -30.08
N ASP A 314 16.79 32.85 -30.12
CA ASP A 314 16.71 31.81 -31.16
C ASP A 314 18.08 31.13 -31.45
N GLY A 315 18.90 30.95 -30.40
CA GLY A 315 20.23 30.36 -30.46
C GLY A 315 21.39 31.31 -30.82
N ALA A 316 21.11 32.58 -31.13
CA ALA A 316 22.12 33.62 -31.34
C ALA A 316 22.40 34.39 -30.04
N THR A 317 23.66 34.64 -29.72
CA THR A 317 24.03 35.40 -28.51
C THR A 317 23.57 36.85 -28.59
N ILE A 318 22.92 37.34 -27.52
CA ILE A 318 22.60 38.75 -27.35
C ILE A 318 23.78 39.45 -26.70
N SER A 319 24.21 40.57 -27.27
CA SER A 319 25.27 41.39 -26.69
C SER A 319 24.70 42.30 -25.60
N LEU A 320 24.49 41.75 -24.40
CA LEU A 320 24.09 42.51 -23.21
C LEU A 320 25.09 42.23 -22.08
N PRO A 321 26.20 42.98 -22.00
CA PRO A 321 27.25 42.72 -21.01
C PRO A 321 26.82 43.19 -19.62
N PHE A 322 26.98 42.30 -18.64
CA PHE A 322 26.84 42.63 -17.22
C PHE A 322 28.22 42.85 -16.59
N THR A 323 28.42 44.04 -16.03
CA THR A 323 29.61 44.36 -15.25
C THR A 323 29.37 44.04 -13.79
N LYS A 324 30.15 43.10 -13.26
CA LYS A 324 30.12 42.74 -11.84
C LYS A 324 30.91 43.73 -11.00
N SER A 325 30.22 44.52 -10.18
CA SER A 325 30.82 45.50 -9.28
C SER A 325 31.08 44.96 -7.88
N GLN A 326 30.40 43.88 -7.49
CA GLN A 326 30.53 43.25 -6.18
C GLN A 326 30.32 41.74 -6.29
N SER A 327 31.15 40.97 -5.58
CA SER A 327 30.92 39.54 -5.36
C SER A 327 30.23 39.30 -4.04
N SER A 328 29.41 38.26 -3.99
CA SER A 328 28.77 37.80 -2.76
C SER A 328 29.81 37.33 -1.74
N ASN A 329 29.54 37.52 -0.45
CA ASN A 329 30.35 37.01 0.64
C ASN A 329 29.52 36.13 1.59
N GLY A 330 30.20 35.40 2.47
CA GLY A 330 29.56 34.63 3.52
C GLY A 330 29.89 33.15 3.43
N GLU A 331 30.17 32.54 4.58
CA GLU A 331 30.28 31.10 4.72
C GLU A 331 28.96 30.45 4.31
N SER A 332 29.06 29.47 3.42
CA SER A 332 27.87 28.82 2.86
C SER A 332 28.12 27.37 2.50
N ALA A 333 27.05 26.59 2.52
CA ALA A 333 27.01 25.21 2.08
C ALA A 333 25.88 25.03 1.08
N ILE A 334 26.01 24.00 0.26
CA ILE A 334 24.98 23.58 -0.67
C ILE A 334 24.81 22.07 -0.60
N THR A 335 23.59 21.61 -0.80
CA THR A 335 23.28 20.21 -1.05
C THR A 335 22.19 20.11 -2.11
N ASP A 336 22.35 19.14 -2.99
CA ASP A 336 21.37 18.81 -4.01
C ASP A 336 20.80 17.44 -3.65
N PHE A 337 19.48 17.30 -3.67
CA PHE A 337 18.78 16.04 -3.37
C PHE A 337 17.55 15.89 -4.25
N VAL A 338 17.04 14.66 -4.35
CA VAL A 338 15.88 14.34 -5.19
C VAL A 338 14.75 13.88 -4.29
N ILE A 339 13.58 14.48 -4.48
CA ILE A 339 12.31 14.04 -3.92
C ILE A 339 11.45 13.44 -5.04
N PHE A 340 10.35 12.77 -4.71
CA PHE A 340 9.46 12.12 -5.68
C PHE A 340 8.06 12.70 -5.61
N ASP A 341 7.40 12.90 -6.75
CA ASP A 341 6.01 13.35 -6.81
C ASP A 341 4.99 12.18 -6.68
N SER A 342 3.69 12.44 -6.80
CA SER A 342 2.66 11.38 -6.68
C SER A 342 2.66 10.35 -7.82
N LEU A 343 3.35 10.62 -8.93
CA LEU A 343 3.57 9.68 -10.02
C LEU A 343 4.94 8.98 -9.93
N GLY A 344 5.78 9.37 -8.97
CA GLY A 344 7.14 8.89 -8.78
C GLY A 344 8.17 9.53 -9.72
N GLU A 345 7.85 10.66 -10.35
CA GLU A 345 8.82 11.43 -11.10
C GLU A 345 9.83 12.09 -10.14
N PRO A 346 11.14 12.02 -10.41
CA PRO A 346 12.14 12.69 -9.57
C PRO A 346 12.08 14.21 -9.75
N VAL A 347 12.00 14.92 -8.63
CA VAL A 347 12.04 16.38 -8.52
C VAL A 347 13.35 16.76 -7.84
N THR A 348 14.20 17.53 -8.52
CA THR A 348 15.52 17.92 -8.03
C THR A 348 15.42 19.18 -7.18
N MET A 349 15.83 19.06 -5.93
CA MET A 349 15.89 20.14 -4.96
C MET A 349 17.34 20.57 -4.72
N LYS A 350 17.55 21.87 -4.64
CA LYS A 350 18.83 22.49 -4.29
C LYS A 350 18.62 23.31 -3.03
N MET A 351 19.34 22.95 -1.98
CA MET A 351 19.33 23.68 -0.72
C MET A 351 20.67 24.35 -0.50
N THR A 352 20.66 25.66 -0.48
CA THR A 352 21.80 26.49 -0.09
C THR A 352 21.60 26.98 1.35
N SER A 353 22.67 27.07 2.13
CA SER A 353 22.68 27.69 3.45
C SER A 353 23.80 28.72 3.56
N VAL A 354 23.55 29.87 4.18
CA VAL A 354 24.51 30.94 4.42
C VAL A 354 24.50 31.40 5.87
N LEU A 355 25.67 31.65 6.44
CA LEU A 355 25.81 32.23 7.77
C LEU A 355 25.32 33.68 7.78
N GLU A 356 24.16 33.95 8.37
CA GLU A 356 23.53 35.27 8.37
C GLU A 356 23.97 36.11 9.57
N SER A 357 23.94 35.53 10.78
CA SER A 357 24.30 36.26 11.98
C SER A 357 24.88 35.35 13.06
N GLN A 358 25.68 35.95 13.94
CA GLN A 358 26.28 35.26 15.07
C GLN A 358 26.28 36.19 16.28
N SER A 359 25.91 35.64 17.43
CA SER A 359 25.99 36.26 18.76
C SER A 359 26.68 35.30 19.73
N SER A 360 26.89 35.72 20.99
CA SER A 360 27.50 34.85 22.00
C SER A 360 26.66 33.61 22.34
N ASN A 361 25.35 33.67 22.09
CA ASN A 361 24.39 32.64 22.52
C ASN A 361 23.75 31.91 21.35
N ASN A 362 23.57 32.59 20.21
CA ASN A 362 22.88 32.06 19.04
C ASN A 362 23.68 32.30 17.75
N THR A 363 23.71 31.30 16.89
CA THR A 363 24.19 31.41 15.49
C THR A 363 23.01 31.16 14.55
N VAL A 364 22.83 31.99 13.52
CA VAL A 364 21.71 31.88 12.58
C VAL A 364 22.25 31.68 11.17
N PHE A 365 21.80 30.61 10.53
CA PHE A 365 21.98 30.37 9.11
C PHE A 365 20.65 30.61 8.38
N ARG A 366 20.72 31.16 7.18
CA ARG A 366 19.58 31.23 6.27
C ARG A 366 19.72 30.15 5.23
N TYR A 367 18.64 29.43 4.95
CA TYR A 367 18.58 28.51 3.84
C TYR A 367 17.70 29.05 2.71
N PHE A 368 18.01 28.64 1.49
CA PHE A 368 17.26 28.87 0.27
C PHE A 368 17.04 27.52 -0.40
N LEU A 369 15.79 27.23 -0.76
CA LEU A 369 15.37 26.07 -1.53
C LEU A 369 15.03 26.52 -2.94
N GLU A 370 15.56 25.78 -3.90
CA GLU A 370 15.42 26.03 -5.33
C GLU A 370 15.13 24.71 -6.06
N SER A 371 14.27 24.75 -7.07
CA SER A 371 14.00 23.63 -7.95
C SER A 371 13.62 24.12 -9.35
N ALA A 372 14.25 23.58 -10.39
CA ALA A 372 13.83 23.84 -11.76
C ALA A 372 12.57 23.06 -12.15
N ASP A 373 12.19 22.07 -11.35
CA ASP A 373 11.01 21.24 -11.54
C ASP A 373 9.75 21.85 -10.90
N ASP A 374 9.88 23.05 -10.29
CA ASP A 374 8.75 23.84 -9.81
C ASP A 374 8.04 24.53 -10.98
N ASN A 375 6.76 24.19 -11.18
CA ASN A 375 6.01 24.60 -12.36
C ASN A 375 5.20 25.88 -12.18
N ASP A 376 5.38 26.61 -11.07
CA ASP A 376 4.85 27.98 -10.92
C ASP A 376 5.63 29.00 -11.79
N GLY A 377 6.77 28.54 -12.33
CA GLY A 377 7.67 29.22 -13.25
C GLY A 377 8.76 30.05 -12.58
N ASP A 378 8.87 30.01 -11.25
CA ASP A 378 10.05 30.46 -10.51
C ASP A 378 10.88 29.24 -10.09
N ILE A 379 12.21 29.36 -10.07
CA ILE A 379 13.07 28.31 -9.48
C ILE A 379 13.10 28.44 -7.96
N ALA A 380 12.82 29.63 -7.42
CA ALA A 380 12.80 29.87 -5.99
C ALA A 380 11.56 29.25 -5.33
N VAL A 381 11.79 28.22 -4.51
CA VAL A 381 10.72 27.47 -3.84
C VAL A 381 10.38 28.08 -2.47
N SER A 382 11.40 28.22 -1.61
CA SER A 382 11.21 28.67 -0.23
C SER A 382 12.52 29.13 0.40
N ASN A 383 12.45 29.93 1.46
CA ASN A 383 13.59 30.25 2.31
C ASN A 383 13.20 30.22 3.77
N GLY A 384 14.20 30.07 4.62
CA GLY A 384 14.00 30.12 6.06
C GLY A 384 15.30 30.31 6.82
N THR A 385 15.20 30.23 8.15
CA THR A 385 16.36 30.34 9.03
C THR A 385 16.50 29.10 9.90
N ILE A 386 17.73 28.80 10.30
CA ILE A 386 18.14 27.75 11.23
C ILE A 386 18.89 28.45 12.35
N THR A 387 18.41 28.31 13.58
CA THR A 387 19.02 28.91 14.77
C THR A 387 19.67 27.84 15.62
N PHE A 388 20.96 28.01 15.92
CA PHE A 388 21.75 27.14 16.77
C PHE A 388 21.96 27.76 18.15
N ASP A 389 22.01 26.93 19.18
CA ASP A 389 22.46 27.32 20.52
C ASP A 389 24.00 27.44 20.60
N SER A 390 24.52 27.83 21.77
CA SER A 390 25.96 27.90 22.04
C SER A 390 26.68 26.55 21.97
N ASN A 391 25.94 25.45 22.00
CA ASN A 391 26.45 24.09 21.95
C ASN A 391 26.41 23.53 20.52
N GLY A 392 25.93 24.29 19.53
CA GLY A 392 25.81 23.87 18.15
C GLY A 392 24.64 22.92 17.87
N ASN A 393 23.62 22.89 18.73
CA ASN A 393 22.37 22.17 18.45
C ASN A 393 21.34 23.11 17.83
N VAL A 394 20.51 22.59 16.94
CA VAL A 394 19.39 23.34 16.36
C VAL A 394 18.31 23.56 17.41
N THR A 395 17.91 24.82 17.59
CA THR A 395 16.85 25.24 18.51
C THR A 395 15.55 25.58 17.81
N ASN A 396 15.64 26.10 16.59
CA ASN A 396 14.50 26.47 15.77
C ASN A 396 14.89 26.47 14.29
N TYR A 397 13.96 26.09 13.43
CA TYR A 397 14.03 26.33 12.00
C TYR A 397 12.64 26.67 11.46
N THR A 398 12.56 27.70 10.62
CA THR A 398 11.27 28.20 10.11
C THR A 398 11.42 28.81 8.72
N PRO A 399 10.49 28.55 7.78
CA PRO A 399 9.41 27.56 7.88
C PRO A 399 9.97 26.12 7.95
N ASN A 400 9.11 25.17 8.31
CA ASN A 400 9.43 23.73 8.31
C ASN A 400 8.69 22.99 7.20
N THR A 401 8.04 23.72 6.30
CA THR A 401 7.29 23.19 5.17
C THR A 401 7.59 24.04 3.93
N PHE A 402 7.56 23.41 2.77
CA PHE A 402 7.63 24.07 1.48
C PHE A 402 6.75 23.31 0.48
N GLY A 403 6.17 24.04 -0.47
CA GLY A 403 5.35 23.47 -1.52
C GLY A 403 6.12 23.44 -2.85
N ILE A 404 5.85 22.44 -3.70
CA ILE A 404 6.31 22.42 -5.10
C ILE A 404 5.07 22.35 -5.98
N SER A 405 4.98 23.27 -6.93
CA SER A 405 3.87 23.29 -7.88
C SER A 405 4.08 22.28 -9.00
N ARG A 406 3.05 21.48 -9.26
CA ARG A 406 3.02 20.47 -10.33
C ARG A 406 1.94 20.77 -11.39
N VAL A 407 1.50 22.03 -11.48
CA VAL A 407 0.34 22.50 -12.28
C VAL A 407 0.38 22.20 -13.79
N ASN A 408 1.54 21.89 -14.35
CA ASN A 408 1.71 21.53 -15.76
C ASN A 408 1.97 20.03 -15.97
N THR A 409 1.71 19.22 -14.94
CA THR A 409 1.88 17.76 -14.95
C THR A 409 0.56 17.07 -14.59
N ALA A 410 0.53 15.74 -14.66
CA ALA A 410 -0.58 14.94 -14.15
C ALA A 410 -0.43 14.58 -12.66
N ALA A 411 0.65 15.02 -12.01
CA ALA A 411 0.89 14.81 -10.58
C ALA A 411 0.17 15.86 -9.73
N ASP A 412 -0.03 15.53 -8.46
CA ASP A 412 -0.62 16.44 -7.48
C ASP A 412 0.42 17.47 -7.02
N GLU A 413 -0.05 18.61 -6.50
CA GLU A 413 0.83 19.55 -5.80
C GLU A 413 1.47 18.88 -4.58
N MET A 414 2.73 19.20 -4.33
CA MET A 414 3.49 18.60 -3.24
C MET A 414 3.62 19.57 -2.09
N ASP A 415 3.26 19.13 -0.89
CA ASP A 415 3.58 19.82 0.37
C ASP A 415 4.56 18.97 1.18
N VAL A 416 5.79 19.45 1.34
CA VAL A 416 6.88 18.70 1.96
C VAL A 416 7.27 19.32 3.29
N THR A 417 7.34 18.50 4.33
CA THR A 417 7.90 18.88 5.63
C THR A 417 9.41 18.69 5.64
N LEU A 418 10.14 19.75 5.98
CA LEU A 418 11.59 19.79 6.09
C LEU A 418 12.03 19.71 7.55
N ASP A 419 12.76 18.66 7.90
CA ASP A 419 13.44 18.52 9.18
C ASP A 419 14.94 18.82 9.07
N LEU A 420 15.36 19.86 9.78
CA LEU A 420 16.75 20.33 9.85
C LEU A 420 17.39 20.06 11.21
N SER A 421 16.73 19.30 12.09
CA SER A 421 17.19 19.08 13.47
C SER A 421 18.50 18.29 13.58
N ASP A 422 18.85 17.50 12.56
CA ASP A 422 20.09 16.70 12.50
C ASP A 422 21.30 17.48 11.96
N ILE A 423 21.14 18.78 11.69
CA ILE A 423 22.28 19.65 11.35
C ILE A 423 23.02 20.04 12.63
N SER A 424 24.33 19.88 12.63
CA SER A 424 25.19 20.37 13.70
C SER A 424 25.75 21.76 13.38
N GLY A 425 25.71 22.66 14.34
CA GLY A 425 26.46 23.92 14.33
C GLY A 425 27.91 23.75 14.78
N ILE A 426 28.41 22.51 14.87
CA ILE A 426 29.81 22.21 15.23
C ILE A 426 30.52 21.70 13.97
N SER A 427 31.18 22.61 13.26
CA SER A 427 32.15 22.26 12.22
C SER A 427 33.50 22.92 12.47
N SER A 428 34.57 22.30 11.97
CA SER A 428 35.91 22.87 12.01
C SER A 428 36.19 23.66 10.73
N ALA A 429 37.02 24.70 10.80
CA ALA A 429 37.39 25.50 9.63
C ALA A 429 38.07 24.67 8.50
N SER A 430 38.68 23.53 8.82
CA SER A 430 39.26 22.62 7.83
C SER A 430 38.22 21.70 7.17
N ALA A 431 37.09 21.45 7.83
CA ALA A 431 36.00 20.63 7.28
C ALA A 431 35.00 21.49 6.49
N GLY A 432 34.86 22.77 6.85
CA GLY A 432 33.92 23.70 6.22
C GLY A 432 32.47 23.35 6.53
N SER A 433 31.53 24.06 5.89
CA SER A 433 30.11 23.75 5.98
C SER A 433 29.72 22.65 4.99
N THR A 434 28.94 21.66 5.44
CA THR A 434 28.46 20.54 4.64
C THR A 434 27.00 20.24 4.96
N LEU A 435 26.24 19.88 3.93
CA LEU A 435 24.83 19.49 4.02
C LEU A 435 24.61 18.23 3.17
N LYS A 436 23.70 17.37 3.60
CA LYS A 436 23.27 16.18 2.86
C LYS A 436 21.86 15.78 3.23
N LEU A 437 21.15 15.16 2.28
CA LEU A 437 19.95 14.41 2.59
C LEU A 437 20.32 13.23 3.48
N THR A 438 19.65 13.10 4.62
CA THR A 438 19.81 11.97 5.55
C THR A 438 18.69 10.95 5.36
N LEU A 439 17.44 11.42 5.24
CA LEU A 439 16.26 10.55 5.10
C LEU A 439 15.20 11.24 4.23
N GLN A 440 14.45 10.44 3.48
CA GLN A 440 13.16 10.84 2.89
C GLN A 440 12.19 9.66 2.90
N ASP A 441 10.90 9.95 2.74
CA ASP A 441 9.83 8.94 2.70
C ASP A 441 9.21 8.72 1.30
N GLY A 442 9.62 9.48 0.29
CA GLY A 442 9.20 9.23 -1.09
C GLY A 442 10.05 8.18 -1.79
N SER A 443 9.50 7.58 -2.84
CA SER A 443 10.16 6.55 -3.63
C SER A 443 9.83 6.66 -5.11
N ASP A 444 10.71 6.06 -5.92
CA ASP A 444 10.45 5.77 -7.32
C ASP A 444 9.28 4.77 -7.48
N PRO A 445 8.67 4.70 -8.68
CA PRO A 445 7.62 3.73 -8.98
C PRO A 445 8.15 2.30 -8.82
N GLY A 446 7.51 1.53 -7.96
CA GLY A 446 7.81 0.12 -7.76
C GLY A 446 6.72 -0.77 -8.29
N THR A 447 7.10 -1.96 -8.74
CA THR A 447 6.19 -3.01 -9.19
C THR A 447 5.88 -3.96 -8.04
N LEU A 448 4.67 -4.54 -8.02
CA LEU A 448 4.29 -5.52 -7.00
C LEU A 448 5.12 -6.81 -7.15
N ALA A 449 6.08 -7.03 -6.25
CA ALA A 449 7.04 -8.13 -6.34
C ALA A 449 6.55 -9.40 -5.62
N SER A 450 5.90 -9.25 -4.46
CA SER A 450 5.37 -10.38 -3.69
C SER A 450 4.18 -9.97 -2.82
N PHE A 451 3.53 -10.93 -2.18
CA PHE A 451 2.47 -10.66 -1.21
C PHE A 451 2.60 -11.57 0.00
N VAL A 452 2.09 -11.12 1.14
CA VAL A 452 2.01 -11.86 2.39
C VAL A 452 0.60 -11.73 2.94
N ILE A 453 0.07 -12.82 3.47
CA ILE A 453 -1.26 -12.85 4.10
C ILE A 453 -1.06 -13.01 5.60
N ASP A 454 -1.66 -12.13 6.39
CA ASP A 454 -1.55 -12.18 7.85
C ASP A 454 -2.62 -13.08 8.51
N GLU A 455 -2.55 -13.22 9.84
CA GLU A 455 -3.49 -14.07 10.59
C GLU A 455 -4.93 -13.54 10.59
N THR A 456 -5.09 -12.23 10.33
CA THR A 456 -6.38 -11.56 10.22
C THR A 456 -6.94 -11.62 8.80
N GLY A 457 -6.22 -12.25 7.87
CA GLY A 457 -6.58 -12.40 6.47
C GLY A 457 -6.25 -11.19 5.60
N ILE A 458 -5.57 -10.18 6.12
CA ILE A 458 -5.16 -9.01 5.34
C ILE A 458 -4.02 -9.43 4.42
N ILE A 459 -4.15 -9.07 3.15
CA ILE A 459 -3.21 -9.33 2.08
C ILE A 459 -2.37 -8.07 1.93
N ASN A 460 -1.09 -8.15 2.24
CA ASN A 460 -0.14 -7.06 2.09
C ASN A 460 0.77 -7.36 0.89
N GLY A 461 0.74 -6.48 -0.11
CA GLY A 461 1.66 -6.48 -1.24
C GLY A 461 2.97 -5.81 -0.86
N VAL A 462 4.08 -6.44 -1.24
CA VAL A 462 5.44 -5.90 -1.08
C VAL A 462 5.98 -5.57 -2.46
N PHE A 463 6.27 -4.30 -2.67
CA PHE A 463 6.79 -3.75 -3.91
C PHE A 463 8.32 -3.81 -3.93
N ASP A 464 8.93 -3.82 -5.11
CA ASP A 464 10.38 -3.85 -5.29
C ASP A 464 11.10 -2.58 -4.80
N ASN A 465 10.40 -1.44 -4.76
CA ASN A 465 10.83 -0.20 -4.12
C ASN A 465 10.75 -0.24 -2.57
N GLY A 466 10.38 -1.38 -1.99
CA GLY A 466 10.31 -1.58 -0.53
C GLY A 466 9.03 -1.10 0.13
N ILE A 467 8.09 -0.53 -0.65
CA ILE A 467 6.79 -0.12 -0.15
C ILE A 467 5.93 -1.36 0.15
N ILE A 468 5.11 -1.25 1.20
CA ILE A 468 4.07 -2.22 1.52
C ILE A 468 2.70 -1.52 1.42
N ARG A 469 1.76 -2.14 0.70
CA ARG A 469 0.36 -1.70 0.62
C ARG A 469 -0.59 -2.87 0.86
N THR A 470 -1.74 -2.59 1.46
CA THR A 470 -2.79 -3.57 1.62
C THR A 470 -3.53 -3.74 0.30
N LEU A 471 -3.73 -4.98 -0.16
CA LEU A 471 -4.41 -5.30 -1.42
C LEU A 471 -5.85 -5.80 -1.19
N GLY A 472 -6.18 -6.18 0.05
CA GLY A 472 -7.50 -6.69 0.41
C GLY A 472 -7.46 -7.50 1.69
N GLN A 473 -8.61 -8.03 2.09
CA GLN A 473 -8.74 -8.91 3.25
C GLN A 473 -9.64 -10.10 2.94
N ILE A 474 -9.16 -11.31 3.18
CA ILE A 474 -9.94 -12.53 3.06
C ILE A 474 -10.97 -12.59 4.20
N THR A 475 -12.22 -12.83 3.84
CA THR A 475 -13.31 -12.97 4.80
C THR A 475 -13.68 -14.42 4.99
N LEU A 476 -14.21 -14.74 6.17
CA LEU A 476 -14.73 -16.06 6.49
C LEU A 476 -16.24 -16.00 6.66
N SER A 477 -16.90 -17.11 6.34
CA SER A 477 -18.30 -17.32 6.68
C SER A 477 -18.45 -18.30 7.83
N ARG A 478 -19.38 -18.01 8.73
CA ARG A 478 -19.85 -18.93 9.76
C ARG A 478 -21.32 -19.23 9.56
N PHE A 479 -21.72 -20.42 9.98
CA PHE A 479 -23.10 -20.86 9.96
C PHE A 479 -23.54 -21.19 11.38
N SER A 480 -24.79 -20.87 11.70
CA SER A 480 -25.39 -21.24 13.00
C SER A 480 -25.48 -22.75 13.15
N ASN A 481 -25.71 -23.47 12.05
CA ASN A 481 -25.72 -24.91 12.01
C ASN A 481 -24.94 -25.46 10.80
N PRO A 482 -23.62 -25.72 10.93
CA PRO A 482 -22.81 -26.28 9.84
C PRO A 482 -23.31 -27.62 9.31
N GLN A 483 -24.07 -28.38 10.10
CA GLN A 483 -24.64 -29.68 9.68
C GLN A 483 -25.77 -29.55 8.67
N GLY A 484 -26.32 -28.34 8.49
CA GLY A 484 -27.32 -28.06 7.47
C GLY A 484 -26.73 -27.71 6.12
N LEU A 485 -25.39 -27.62 5.99
CA LEU A 485 -24.71 -27.35 4.73
C LEU A 485 -24.82 -28.54 3.78
N LEU A 486 -24.98 -28.26 2.50
CA LEU A 486 -25.05 -29.27 1.45
C LEU A 486 -23.71 -29.36 0.74
N GLU A 487 -23.26 -30.57 0.41
CA GLU A 487 -22.03 -30.75 -0.35
C GLU A 487 -22.25 -30.41 -1.83
N PHE A 488 -21.34 -29.63 -2.41
CA PHE A 488 -21.38 -29.21 -3.81
C PHE A 488 -20.17 -29.73 -4.62
N GLY A 489 -19.57 -30.83 -4.17
CA GLY A 489 -18.37 -31.41 -4.79
C GLY A 489 -17.09 -30.61 -4.51
N ASN A 490 -15.93 -31.15 -4.91
CA ASN A 490 -14.61 -30.51 -4.80
C ASN A 490 -14.28 -29.91 -3.41
N SER A 491 -14.73 -30.59 -2.33
CA SER A 491 -14.59 -30.11 -0.94
C SER A 491 -15.29 -28.77 -0.65
N THR A 492 -16.30 -28.42 -1.45
CA THR A 492 -17.12 -27.21 -1.27
C THR A 492 -18.52 -27.54 -0.75
N PHE A 493 -19.14 -26.53 -0.14
CA PHE A 493 -20.45 -26.59 0.49
C PHE A 493 -21.33 -25.44 0.00
N GLN A 494 -22.63 -25.65 -0.04
CA GLN A 494 -23.64 -24.63 -0.27
C GLN A 494 -24.56 -24.47 0.94
N GLU A 495 -25.17 -23.30 1.05
CA GLU A 495 -26.20 -23.04 2.07
C GLU A 495 -27.37 -24.00 1.88
N GLY A 496 -27.79 -24.64 2.98
CA GLY A 496 -29.00 -25.43 3.02
C GLY A 496 -30.07 -24.76 3.87
N VAL A 497 -31.33 -25.16 3.70
CA VAL A 497 -32.46 -24.58 4.45
C VAL A 497 -32.29 -24.66 5.97
N SER A 498 -31.51 -25.63 6.45
CA SER A 498 -31.26 -25.86 7.88
C SER A 498 -29.92 -25.33 8.38
N SER A 499 -29.04 -24.79 7.51
CA SER A 499 -27.77 -24.17 7.95
C SER A 499 -27.97 -22.78 8.56
N GLY A 500 -29.04 -22.11 8.11
CA GLY A 500 -29.22 -20.67 8.27
C GLY A 500 -28.35 -19.89 7.29
N PRO A 501 -28.57 -18.56 7.19
CA PRO A 501 -27.80 -17.70 6.31
C PRO A 501 -26.33 -17.63 6.72
N PRO A 502 -25.42 -17.37 5.77
CA PRO A 502 -24.01 -17.14 6.07
C PRO A 502 -23.83 -15.87 6.92
N PHE A 503 -23.03 -15.98 7.98
CA PHE A 503 -22.59 -14.84 8.77
C PHE A 503 -21.15 -14.50 8.40
N LEU A 504 -20.98 -13.40 7.67
CA LEU A 504 -19.69 -12.92 7.21
C LEU A 504 -18.93 -12.29 8.37
N VAL A 505 -17.68 -12.71 8.55
CA VAL A 505 -16.81 -12.26 9.64
C VAL A 505 -15.38 -12.17 9.17
N THR A 506 -14.64 -11.21 9.71
CA THR A 506 -13.18 -11.17 9.56
C THR A 506 -12.54 -12.26 10.43
N PRO A 507 -11.46 -12.91 9.97
CA PRO A 507 -10.71 -13.86 10.79
C PRO A 507 -10.34 -13.33 12.18
N GLY A 508 -10.41 -14.20 13.20
CA GLY A 508 -10.11 -13.87 14.60
C GLY A 508 -11.19 -13.09 15.35
N ASN A 509 -12.23 -12.61 14.67
CA ASN A 509 -13.33 -11.86 15.29
C ASN A 509 -14.65 -12.65 15.32
N PHE A 510 -15.55 -12.27 16.23
CA PHE A 510 -16.91 -12.84 16.34
C PHE A 510 -16.96 -14.38 16.34
N GLY A 511 -15.95 -15.02 16.94
CA GLY A 511 -15.83 -16.48 17.05
C GLY A 511 -15.42 -17.20 15.77
N ALA A 512 -14.97 -16.49 14.73
CA ALA A 512 -14.19 -17.10 13.66
C ALA A 512 -12.76 -17.41 14.12
N GLY A 513 -12.21 -18.47 13.54
CA GLY A 513 -10.79 -18.80 13.62
C GLY A 513 -9.92 -17.78 12.91
N THR A 514 -8.60 -17.90 13.10
CA THR A 514 -7.60 -17.11 12.38
C THR A 514 -7.19 -17.81 11.08
N ILE A 515 -6.60 -17.06 10.16
CA ILE A 515 -5.97 -17.63 8.98
C ILE A 515 -4.51 -17.92 9.30
N ARG A 516 -3.96 -18.96 8.70
CA ARG A 516 -2.52 -19.25 8.71
C ARG A 516 -2.06 -19.38 7.27
N ALA A 517 -1.23 -18.43 6.84
CA ALA A 517 -0.67 -18.40 5.50
C ALA A 517 0.43 -19.47 5.32
N GLY A 518 0.64 -19.88 4.08
CA GLY A 518 1.59 -20.93 3.72
C GLY A 518 1.30 -22.24 4.44
N SER A 519 0.03 -22.60 4.60
CA SER A 519 -0.39 -23.80 5.34
C SER A 519 -1.66 -24.39 4.76
N ILE A 520 -1.86 -25.69 4.90
CA ILE A 520 -3.06 -26.41 4.44
C ILE A 520 -3.63 -27.23 5.59
N GLU A 521 -4.96 -27.23 5.72
CA GLU A 521 -5.68 -28.15 6.60
C GLU A 521 -5.83 -29.53 5.93
N LEU A 522 -5.38 -30.59 6.59
CA LEU A 522 -5.55 -31.98 6.14
C LEU A 522 -6.95 -32.52 6.47
N SER A 523 -7.28 -33.67 5.89
CA SER A 523 -8.45 -34.45 6.29
C SER A 523 -8.44 -34.74 7.80
N ASN A 524 -9.59 -34.63 8.46
CA ASN A 524 -9.73 -35.08 9.85
C ASN A 524 -10.03 -36.59 9.97
N THR A 525 -9.90 -37.35 8.88
CA THR A 525 -10.13 -38.80 8.89
C THR A 525 -8.98 -39.54 9.56
N ASP A 526 -9.27 -40.22 10.66
CA ASP A 526 -8.37 -41.24 11.21
C ASP A 526 -8.59 -42.58 10.47
N VAL A 527 -7.66 -42.92 9.58
CA VAL A 527 -7.70 -44.14 8.78
C VAL A 527 -7.65 -45.39 9.67
N GLY A 528 -6.85 -45.37 10.73
CA GLY A 528 -6.71 -46.50 11.64
C GLY A 528 -8.03 -46.81 12.34
N ARG A 529 -8.68 -45.77 12.88
CA ARG A 529 -10.00 -45.91 13.49
C ARG A 529 -11.06 -46.33 12.47
N SER A 530 -11.08 -45.70 11.29
CA SER A 530 -12.07 -45.99 10.24
C SER A 530 -11.97 -47.44 9.74
N LEU A 531 -10.76 -48.00 9.65
CA LEU A 531 -10.55 -49.41 9.29
C LEU A 531 -11.08 -50.38 10.36
N VAL A 532 -10.88 -50.05 11.65
CA VAL A 532 -11.45 -50.86 12.74
C VAL A 532 -12.98 -50.82 12.70
N ASP A 533 -13.57 -49.64 12.54
CA ASP A 533 -15.01 -49.46 12.45
C ASP A 533 -15.59 -50.18 11.21
N LEU A 534 -14.84 -50.22 10.09
CA LEU A 534 -15.20 -50.97 8.89
C LEU A 534 -15.20 -52.49 9.14
N ILE A 535 -14.23 -53.00 9.90
CA ILE A 535 -14.19 -54.41 10.30
C ILE A 535 -15.38 -54.75 11.20
N VAL A 536 -15.76 -53.85 12.12
CA VAL A 536 -16.93 -54.04 12.99
C VAL A 536 -18.22 -54.02 12.16
N ALA A 537 -18.40 -53.04 11.27
CA ALA A 537 -19.57 -52.93 10.41
C ALA A 537 -19.71 -54.14 9.48
N SER A 538 -18.62 -54.61 8.87
CA SER A 538 -18.63 -55.82 8.02
C SER A 538 -18.91 -57.10 8.81
N THR A 539 -18.44 -57.19 10.07
CA THR A 539 -18.76 -58.30 10.96
C THR A 539 -20.23 -58.29 11.35
N ASN A 540 -20.80 -57.12 11.66
CA ASN A 540 -22.23 -56.97 11.96
C ASN A 540 -23.11 -57.29 10.74
N TYR A 541 -22.71 -56.86 9.54
CA TYR A 541 -23.36 -57.22 8.29
C TYR A 541 -23.41 -58.75 8.12
N ARG A 542 -22.27 -59.45 8.28
CA ARG A 542 -22.21 -60.92 8.23
C ARG A 542 -23.04 -61.58 9.34
N GLY A 543 -23.07 -60.99 10.54
CA GLY A 543 -23.91 -61.45 11.65
C GLY A 543 -25.40 -61.40 11.31
N ASN A 544 -25.88 -60.28 10.77
CA ASN A 544 -27.27 -60.12 10.34
C ASN A 544 -27.63 -61.06 9.18
N ALA A 545 -26.72 -61.27 8.22
CA ALA A 545 -26.91 -62.25 7.15
C ALA A 545 -27.05 -63.69 7.67
N ARG A 546 -26.28 -64.06 8.70
CA ARG A 546 -26.40 -65.38 9.34
C ARG A 546 -27.77 -65.56 10.00
N VAL A 547 -28.33 -64.54 10.64
CA VAL A 547 -29.68 -64.62 11.23
C VAL A 547 -30.73 -64.93 10.15
N ILE A 548 -30.63 -64.31 8.98
CA ILE A 548 -31.52 -64.62 7.85
C ILE A 548 -31.38 -66.08 7.42
N SER A 549 -30.14 -66.57 7.28
CA SER A 549 -29.91 -67.98 6.91
C SER A 549 -30.46 -68.97 7.94
N SER A 550 -30.33 -68.68 9.24
CA SER A 550 -30.88 -69.52 10.30
C SER A 550 -32.41 -69.50 10.32
N VAL A 551 -33.04 -68.35 10.07
CA VAL A 551 -34.50 -68.27 9.94
C VAL A 551 -34.99 -69.04 8.71
N GLN A 552 -34.27 -68.97 7.59
CA GLN A 552 -34.59 -69.76 6.39
C GLN A 552 -34.55 -71.26 6.69
N GLN A 553 -33.49 -71.75 7.36
CA GLN A 553 -33.40 -73.15 7.79
C GLN A 553 -34.58 -73.58 8.67
N LEU A 554 -34.99 -72.75 9.63
CA LEU A 554 -36.16 -73.03 10.49
C LEU A 554 -37.48 -73.05 9.71
N VAL A 555 -37.63 -72.18 8.71
CA VAL A 555 -38.80 -72.17 7.82
C VAL A 555 -38.84 -73.43 6.96
N ASP A 556 -37.70 -73.84 6.42
CA ASP A 556 -37.57 -75.06 5.61
C ASP A 556 -37.87 -76.32 6.45
N GLU A 557 -37.34 -76.42 7.66
CA GLU A 557 -37.66 -77.51 8.61
C GLU A 557 -39.15 -77.54 8.97
N LEU A 558 -39.77 -76.38 9.21
CA LEU A 558 -41.21 -76.29 9.47
C LEU A 558 -42.05 -76.74 8.26
N LEU A 559 -41.62 -76.41 7.04
CA LEU A 559 -42.26 -76.85 5.81
C LEU A 559 -42.18 -78.37 5.62
N VAL A 560 -41.09 -78.98 6.07
CA VAL A 560 -40.89 -80.45 6.05
C VAL A 560 -41.75 -81.14 7.12
N LEU A 561 -41.92 -80.54 8.30
CA LEU A 561 -42.80 -81.05 9.38
C LEU A 561 -44.30 -80.90 9.08
N GLY A 562 -44.67 -79.97 8.20
CA GLY A 562 -46.06 -79.71 7.80
C GLY A 562 -46.60 -80.61 6.68
N ARG A 563 -45.80 -81.55 6.17
CA ARG A 563 -46.20 -82.60 5.22
C ARG A 563 -46.27 -83.93 5.96
#